data_AF-A0A1V9V9G7-F1
#
_entry.id   AF-A0A1V9V9G7-F1
#
_cell.length_a   1.000
_cell.length_b   1.000
_cell.length_c   1.000
_cell.angle_alpha   90.00
_cell.angle_beta   90.00
_cell.angle_gamma   90.00
#
_symmetry.space_group_name_H-M   'P 1'
#
loop_
_entity.id
_entity.type
_entity.pdbx_description
1 polymer ?
#
loop_
_entity_poly.entity_id
_entity_poly.type
_entity_poly.pdbx_seq_one_letter_code
_entity_poly.pdbx_strand_id
1 'polypeptide(L)'
;MYRTLKAMDFIKANMPLGATHQNPILKIASDLESYDMHRIIERVNRNGLNYKTEVPKKAEDEKIEYILLNNENDLTLAINKIPRDAIIAFDTETTNLDTAKAKIVGFSFCYEDKKAYYVPIAHNYLGVGNQISIDAAKKAIEILNRYKLVFQNFKYDWQIIKNNFDLDLKLYADTMILSWLLDTSEKVGIDYQIKKYFQIDMVSFSQVVKKGEDFSSVELEKATQYAAEDALMTLKLFNKQLEIFKQRGEDELLSIAFELEFNFIYVLASMEQKGIKVDIKLLKDYKDRSLVYLNELTQNIYEACGESFNINSPKQLGVILFEKLGLASSKKTKTGYSTDESVLESLKNEHKVVPLLLKYREAFKLHSTYIEPLLDLGLKDSENRVFSSFLHTGTTTGRLSSKNPNLQNIP
;
A
#
# COMPACT_ATOMS: atom_id res chain seq x y z
N MET A 1 -5.52 26.59 41.85
CA MET A 1 -6.60 27.09 42.71
C MET A 1 -7.71 27.62 41.81
N TYR A 2 -8.73 26.79 41.60
CA TYR A 2 -9.85 27.07 40.69
C TYR A 2 -10.65 28.30 41.15
N ARG A 3 -10.91 29.25 40.26
CA ARG A 3 -12.02 30.19 40.39
C ARG A 3 -12.79 30.25 39.07
N THR A 4 -13.89 29.52 39.07
CA THR A 4 -15.08 29.66 38.22
C THR A 4 -15.43 31.12 37.95
N LEU A 5 -15.36 31.54 36.69
CA LEU A 5 -16.11 32.69 36.18
C LEU A 5 -17.57 32.24 36.03
N LYS A 6 -18.42 32.73 36.93
CA LYS A 6 -19.85 32.47 36.94
C LYS A 6 -20.51 33.09 35.72
N ALA A 7 -21.31 32.30 35.03
CA ALA A 7 -22.31 32.74 34.08
C ALA A 7 -23.37 33.60 34.81
N MET A 8 -23.11 34.90 35.00
CA MET A 8 -24.15 35.84 35.46
C MET A 8 -23.91 37.33 35.13
N ASP A 9 -23.03 37.66 34.18
CA ASP A 9 -22.80 39.05 33.74
C ASP A 9 -23.49 39.44 32.42
N PHE A 10 -24.50 38.68 31.98
CA PHE A 10 -25.26 38.98 30.75
C PHE A 10 -26.71 39.45 30.97
N ILE A 11 -27.09 39.81 32.19
CA ILE A 11 -28.43 40.37 32.46
C ILE A 11 -28.29 41.71 33.17
N LYS A 12 -27.95 42.75 32.40
CA LYS A 12 -28.38 44.15 32.60
C LYS A 12 -27.61 45.07 31.63
N ALA A 13 -28.13 45.16 30.41
CA ALA A 13 -27.98 46.36 29.60
C ALA A 13 -29.37 46.71 29.06
N ASN A 14 -29.84 47.89 29.42
CA ASN A 14 -31.17 48.41 29.18
C ASN A 14 -31.59 48.30 27.70
N MET A 15 -32.75 47.69 27.43
CA MET A 15 -33.47 47.93 26.18
C MET A 15 -34.20 49.28 26.27
N PRO A 16 -33.91 50.25 25.40
CA PRO A 16 -34.84 51.33 25.13
C PRO A 16 -36.04 50.77 24.37
N LEU A 17 -37.24 51.17 24.79
CA LEU A 17 -38.49 50.93 24.06
C LEU A 17 -38.38 51.53 22.65
N GLY A 18 -38.30 50.65 21.65
CA GLY A 18 -38.29 51.00 20.22
C GLY A 18 -37.17 50.34 19.43
N ALA A 19 -37.22 49.03 19.22
CA ALA A 19 -36.34 48.35 18.26
C ALA A 19 -36.96 47.03 17.77
N THR A 20 -37.37 47.03 16.49
CA THR A 20 -37.58 45.92 15.54
C THR A 20 -37.53 44.48 16.07
N HIS A 21 -38.61 43.72 15.84
CA HIS A 21 -38.77 42.26 15.96
C HIS A 21 -37.79 41.44 15.09
N GLN A 22 -36.47 41.64 15.20
CA GLN A 22 -35.50 40.90 14.41
C GLN A 22 -34.82 39.84 15.28
N ASN A 23 -34.80 38.59 14.80
CA ASN A 23 -34.20 37.46 15.51
C ASN A 23 -32.71 37.74 15.79
N PRO A 24 -32.20 37.58 17.04
CA PRO A 24 -30.80 37.84 17.39
C PRO A 24 -29.79 37.11 16.51
N ILE A 25 -30.13 35.93 15.99
CA ILE A 25 -29.27 35.15 15.08
C ILE A 25 -29.05 35.89 13.75
N LEU A 26 -30.04 36.65 13.27
CA LEU A 26 -29.89 37.47 12.06
C LEU A 26 -28.96 38.66 12.24
N LYS A 27 -28.64 39.04 13.49
CA LYS A 27 -27.67 40.12 13.76
C LYS A 27 -26.23 39.69 13.51
N ILE A 28 -25.97 38.39 13.48
CA ILE A 28 -24.65 37.79 13.20
C ILE A 28 -24.66 37.01 11.87
N ALA A 29 -25.62 37.28 10.98
CA ALA A 29 -25.79 36.53 9.74
C ALA A 29 -24.52 36.59 8.86
N SER A 30 -23.86 37.74 8.78
CA SER A 30 -22.59 37.88 8.05
C SER A 30 -21.48 36.99 8.60
N ASP A 31 -21.40 36.84 9.93
CA ASP A 31 -20.40 35.99 10.55
C ASP A 31 -20.74 34.52 10.26
N LEU A 32 -22.01 34.13 10.35
CA LEU A 32 -22.47 32.79 10.02
C LEU A 32 -22.21 32.43 8.54
N GLU A 33 -22.39 33.37 7.61
CA GLU A 33 -22.02 33.19 6.20
C GLU A 33 -20.51 33.01 6.02
N SER A 34 -19.69 33.77 6.77
CA SER A 34 -18.22 33.64 6.72
C SER A 34 -17.71 32.27 7.21
N TYR A 35 -18.51 31.56 8.01
CA TYR A 35 -18.24 30.18 8.47
C TYR A 35 -19.06 29.12 7.71
N ASP A 36 -19.60 29.44 6.52
CA ASP A 36 -20.40 28.54 5.68
C ASP A 36 -21.68 27.98 6.35
N MET A 37 -22.18 28.60 7.43
CA MET A 37 -23.34 28.17 8.21
C MET A 37 -24.69 28.66 7.65
N HIS A 38 -24.83 28.67 6.32
CA HIS A 38 -26.01 29.14 5.59
C HIS A 38 -27.34 28.49 6.04
N ARG A 39 -27.29 27.22 6.42
CA ARG A 39 -28.47 26.46 6.89
C ARG A 39 -29.09 27.05 8.16
N ILE A 40 -28.31 27.69 9.02
CA ILE A 40 -28.82 28.28 10.27
C ILE A 40 -29.66 29.52 9.95
N ILE A 41 -29.16 30.37 9.04
CA ILE A 41 -29.83 31.60 8.59
C ILE A 41 -31.14 31.25 7.88
N GLU A 42 -31.11 30.28 6.95
CA GLU A 42 -32.29 29.85 6.21
C GLU A 42 -33.38 29.31 7.15
N ARG A 43 -32.99 28.53 8.16
CA ARG A 43 -33.92 27.92 9.12
C ARG A 43 -34.54 28.94 10.08
N VAL A 44 -33.79 29.98 10.45
CA VAL A 44 -34.29 31.11 11.24
C VAL A 44 -35.28 31.95 10.44
N ASN A 45 -34.98 32.21 9.16
CA ASN A 45 -35.90 32.92 8.26
C ASN A 45 -37.22 32.16 8.06
N ARG A 46 -37.18 30.82 8.03
CA ARG A 46 -38.40 29.99 7.90
C ARG A 46 -39.23 29.91 9.19
N ASN A 47 -38.60 29.81 10.37
CA ASN A 47 -39.27 29.42 11.61
C ASN A 47 -39.49 30.58 12.63
N GLY A 48 -38.95 31.77 12.38
CA GLY A 48 -39.22 32.97 13.19
C GLY A 48 -38.49 33.06 14.53
N LEU A 49 -38.92 33.99 15.38
CA LEU A 49 -38.22 34.43 16.61
C LEU A 49 -38.10 33.40 17.74
N ASN A 50 -38.96 32.38 17.78
CA ASN A 50 -39.05 31.44 18.91
C ASN A 50 -38.25 30.15 18.73
N TYR A 51 -37.32 30.10 17.78
CA TYR A 51 -36.51 28.91 17.56
C TYR A 51 -35.47 28.72 18.67
N LYS A 52 -35.66 27.69 19.51
CA LYS A 52 -34.62 27.21 20.42
C LYS A 52 -33.67 26.30 19.65
N THR A 53 -32.41 26.73 19.49
CA THR A 53 -31.34 25.86 19.01
C THR A 53 -31.02 24.81 20.08
N GLU A 54 -31.24 23.53 19.77
CA GLU A 54 -30.67 22.45 20.55
C GLU A 54 -29.18 22.31 20.18
N VAL A 55 -28.32 22.19 21.19
CA VAL A 55 -26.91 21.84 20.98
C VAL A 55 -26.88 20.49 20.26
N PRO A 56 -26.14 20.33 19.15
CA PRO A 56 -26.01 19.04 18.51
C PRO A 56 -25.55 18.04 19.55
N LYS A 57 -26.37 17.02 19.85
CA LYS A 57 -25.88 15.87 20.61
C LYS A 57 -24.67 15.37 19.83
N LYS A 58 -23.48 15.40 20.45
CA LYS A 58 -22.31 14.70 19.95
C LYS A 58 -22.81 13.28 19.67
N ALA A 59 -22.69 12.81 18.42
CA ALA A 59 -23.02 11.42 18.13
C ALA A 59 -22.28 10.58 19.16
N GLU A 60 -23.01 9.74 19.90
CA GLU A 60 -22.36 8.79 20.78
C GLU A 60 -21.39 7.99 19.89
N ASP A 61 -20.09 8.04 20.20
CA ASP A 61 -19.08 7.23 19.52
C ASP A 61 -19.43 5.77 19.84
N GLU A 62 -20.31 5.17 19.03
CA GLU A 62 -20.68 3.78 19.18
C GLU A 62 -19.45 2.91 18.95
N LYS A 63 -19.06 2.18 19.99
CA LYS A 63 -17.82 1.40 20.04
C LYS A 63 -17.82 0.30 18.96
N ILE A 64 -16.77 0.27 18.15
CA ILE A 64 -16.50 -0.81 17.19
C ILE A 64 -16.14 -2.09 17.96
N GLU A 65 -16.72 -3.22 17.54
CA GLU A 65 -16.51 -4.54 18.13
C GLU A 65 -15.67 -5.42 17.19
N TYR A 66 -14.47 -5.80 17.63
CA TYR A 66 -13.62 -6.77 16.93
C TYR A 66 -13.80 -8.15 17.55
N ILE A 67 -14.27 -9.12 16.75
CA ILE A 67 -14.76 -10.41 17.23
C ILE A 67 -13.81 -11.52 16.82
N LEU A 68 -13.27 -12.24 17.80
CA LEU A 68 -12.49 -13.44 17.61
C LEU A 68 -13.42 -14.65 17.41
N LEU A 69 -13.32 -15.31 16.26
CA LEU A 69 -14.08 -16.53 15.92
C LEU A 69 -13.16 -17.76 15.96
N ASN A 70 -12.88 -18.25 17.16
CA ASN A 70 -11.94 -19.35 17.39
C ASN A 70 -12.60 -20.70 17.70
N ASN A 71 -13.91 -20.82 17.46
CA ASN A 71 -14.63 -22.09 17.44
C ASN A 71 -15.58 -22.18 16.25
N GLU A 72 -15.80 -23.39 15.76
CA GLU A 72 -16.55 -23.64 14.52
C GLU A 72 -18.03 -23.27 14.62
N ASN A 73 -18.64 -23.39 15.81
CA ASN A 73 -20.04 -23.03 16.02
C ASN A 73 -20.26 -21.53 15.87
N ASP A 74 -19.44 -20.71 16.53
CA ASP A 74 -19.53 -19.25 16.43
C ASP A 74 -19.19 -18.75 15.04
N LEU A 75 -18.20 -19.37 14.37
CA LEU A 75 -17.91 -19.08 12.96
C LEU A 75 -19.12 -19.36 12.07
N THR A 76 -19.75 -20.53 12.23
CA THR A 76 -20.94 -20.90 11.47
C THR A 76 -22.12 -19.97 11.76
N LEU A 77 -22.34 -19.60 13.04
CA LEU A 77 -23.39 -18.67 13.44
C LEU A 77 -23.14 -17.25 12.89
N ALA A 78 -21.89 -16.79 12.86
CA ALA A 78 -21.54 -15.50 12.29
C ALA A 78 -21.81 -15.48 10.78
N ILE A 79 -21.36 -16.49 10.05
CA ILE A 79 -21.56 -16.59 8.60
C ILE A 79 -23.04 -16.71 8.22
N ASN A 80 -23.83 -17.47 9.00
CA ASN A 80 -25.27 -17.65 8.75
C ASN A 80 -26.10 -16.37 8.97
N LYS A 81 -25.57 -15.38 9.70
CA LYS A 81 -26.24 -14.08 9.90
C LYS A 81 -26.02 -13.11 8.74
N ILE A 82 -25.08 -13.40 7.85
CA ILE A 82 -24.75 -12.52 6.73
C ILE A 82 -25.95 -12.45 5.77
N PRO A 83 -26.49 -11.24 5.48
CA PRO A 83 -27.55 -11.08 4.50
C PRO A 83 -27.12 -11.55 3.11
N ARG A 84 -28.04 -12.17 2.35
CA ARG A 84 -27.73 -12.81 1.05
C ARG A 84 -27.08 -11.88 0.02
N ASP A 85 -27.40 -10.60 0.08
CA ASP A 85 -26.95 -9.54 -0.83
C ASP A 85 -25.80 -8.69 -0.26
N ALA A 86 -25.24 -9.09 0.90
CA ALA A 86 -24.17 -8.37 1.54
C ALA A 86 -22.90 -8.29 0.68
N ILE A 87 -22.23 -7.15 0.78
CA ILE A 87 -20.86 -6.96 0.33
C ILE A 87 -19.96 -7.19 1.54
N ILE A 88 -18.93 -7.99 1.36
CA ILE A 88 -18.06 -8.43 2.45
C ILE A 88 -16.64 -8.01 2.12
N ALA A 89 -16.01 -7.21 2.98
CA ALA A 89 -14.56 -7.06 2.94
C ALA A 89 -13.89 -8.30 3.51
N PHE A 90 -12.85 -8.80 2.84
CA PHE A 90 -12.11 -10.00 3.22
C PHE A 90 -10.62 -9.72 3.13
N ASP A 91 -9.85 -10.28 4.07
CA ASP A 91 -8.39 -10.16 4.11
C ASP A 91 -7.73 -11.42 4.70
N THR A 92 -6.47 -11.68 4.33
CA THR A 92 -5.69 -12.83 4.80
C THR A 92 -4.44 -12.43 5.55
N GLU A 93 -4.19 -13.15 6.66
CA GLU A 93 -3.00 -12.97 7.48
C GLU A 93 -2.04 -14.15 7.29
N THR A 94 -0.73 -13.87 7.22
CA THR A 94 0.23 -14.85 6.69
C THR A 94 1.61 -14.78 7.34
N THR A 95 2.41 -15.84 7.14
CA THR A 95 3.78 -15.92 7.66
C THR A 95 4.83 -15.19 6.81
N ASN A 96 4.51 -14.78 5.58
CA ASN A 96 5.49 -14.20 4.67
C ASN A 96 4.84 -13.36 3.57
N LEU A 97 5.52 -12.31 3.09
CA LEU A 97 5.09 -11.54 1.92
C LEU A 97 5.28 -12.26 0.58
N ASP A 98 6.16 -13.28 0.52
CA ASP A 98 6.36 -14.13 -0.64
C ASP A 98 5.28 -15.23 -0.65
N THR A 99 4.25 -15.06 -1.47
CA THR A 99 3.07 -15.94 -1.54
C THR A 99 3.40 -17.38 -1.90
N ALA A 100 4.56 -17.65 -2.52
CA ALA A 100 5.02 -19.00 -2.80
C ALA A 100 5.47 -19.75 -1.53
N LYS A 101 5.90 -19.03 -0.50
CA LYS A 101 6.38 -19.58 0.79
C LYS A 101 5.42 -19.33 1.94
N ALA A 102 4.56 -18.32 1.80
CA ALA A 102 3.61 -17.90 2.80
C ALA A 102 2.63 -19.02 3.16
N LYS A 103 2.42 -19.19 4.46
CA LYS A 103 1.33 -20.00 5.01
C LYS A 103 0.28 -19.08 5.61
N ILE A 104 -0.98 -19.44 5.41
CA ILE A 104 -2.09 -18.72 6.01
C ILE A 104 -2.08 -18.94 7.53
N VAL A 105 -2.23 -17.85 8.28
CA VAL A 105 -2.31 -17.82 9.75
C VAL A 105 -3.74 -17.57 10.20
N GLY A 106 -4.49 -16.76 9.45
CA GLY A 106 -5.92 -16.53 9.66
C GLY A 106 -6.51 -15.72 8.51
N PHE A 107 -7.81 -15.44 8.59
CA PHE A 107 -8.48 -14.50 7.71
C PHE A 107 -9.45 -13.64 8.51
N SER A 108 -9.76 -12.45 7.99
CA SER A 108 -10.76 -11.57 8.56
C SER A 108 -11.85 -11.25 7.55
N PHE A 109 -13.02 -10.88 8.06
CA PHE A 109 -14.10 -10.38 7.22
C PHE A 109 -14.98 -9.36 7.94
N CYS A 110 -15.62 -8.50 7.15
CA CYS A 110 -16.54 -7.48 7.65
C CYS A 110 -17.66 -7.26 6.62
N TYR A 111 -18.91 -7.19 7.08
CA TYR A 111 -20.08 -6.90 6.24
C TYR A 111 -21.00 -5.83 6.87
N GLU A 112 -20.63 -5.29 8.03
CA GLU A 112 -21.42 -4.33 8.81
C GLU A 112 -20.52 -3.25 9.44
N ASP A 113 -21.08 -2.06 9.72
CA ASP A 113 -20.28 -0.87 10.03
C ASP A 113 -19.54 -0.87 11.38
N LYS A 114 -19.97 -1.74 12.30
CA LYS A 114 -19.58 -1.70 13.72
C LYS A 114 -19.00 -3.01 14.21
N LYS A 115 -18.94 -4.05 13.36
CA LYS A 115 -18.38 -5.35 13.71
C LYS A 115 -17.49 -5.86 12.61
N ALA A 116 -16.35 -6.40 13.00
CA ALA A 116 -15.49 -7.16 12.12
C ALA A 116 -14.94 -8.38 12.84
N TYR A 117 -14.63 -9.40 12.05
CA TYR A 117 -14.41 -10.74 12.55
C TYR A 117 -13.02 -11.20 12.14
N TYR A 118 -12.31 -11.85 13.05
CA TYR A 118 -11.05 -12.53 12.78
C TYR A 118 -11.16 -14.02 13.09
N VAL A 119 -10.65 -14.84 12.17
CA VAL A 119 -10.70 -16.30 12.21
C VAL A 119 -9.27 -16.85 12.25
N PRO A 120 -8.74 -17.23 13.43
CA PRO A 120 -7.40 -17.78 13.54
C PRO A 120 -7.36 -19.24 13.09
N ILE A 121 -6.27 -19.62 12.42
CA ILE A 121 -6.06 -20.97 11.88
C ILE A 121 -4.74 -21.57 12.40
N ALA A 122 -3.64 -20.82 12.33
CA ALA A 122 -2.29 -21.35 12.51
C ALA A 122 -1.34 -20.42 13.29
N HIS A 123 -1.85 -19.73 14.32
CA HIS A 123 -1.00 -19.08 15.32
C HIS A 123 -0.17 -20.12 16.08
N ASN A 124 1.09 -19.80 16.31
CA ASN A 124 2.11 -20.70 16.85
C ASN A 124 2.98 -19.98 17.89
N TYR A 125 2.41 -19.74 19.06
CA TYR A 125 3.12 -19.24 20.24
C TYR A 125 2.75 -20.06 21.48
N LEU A 126 3.59 -19.98 22.52
CA LEU A 126 3.39 -20.75 23.74
C LEU A 126 2.08 -20.35 24.43
N GLY A 127 1.18 -21.32 24.64
CA GLY A 127 -0.11 -21.09 25.27
C GLY A 127 -1.17 -20.51 24.34
N VAL A 128 -1.01 -20.62 23.01
CA VAL A 128 -2.05 -20.26 22.05
C VAL A 128 -3.37 -20.97 22.37
N GLY A 129 -4.47 -20.21 22.29
CA GLY A 129 -5.81 -20.71 22.59
C GLY A 129 -6.38 -21.59 21.47
N ASN A 130 -7.68 -21.89 21.56
CA ASN A 130 -8.40 -22.58 20.50
C ASN A 130 -8.32 -21.80 19.18
N GLN A 131 -8.35 -22.52 18.06
CA GLN A 131 -8.30 -21.99 16.70
C GLN A 131 -9.18 -22.86 15.79
N ILE A 132 -9.50 -22.34 14.60
CA ILE A 132 -10.30 -23.06 13.62
C ILE A 132 -9.42 -24.06 12.86
N SER A 133 -9.96 -25.26 12.63
CA SER A 133 -9.28 -26.27 11.82
C SER A 133 -9.11 -25.81 10.37
N ILE A 134 -8.06 -26.26 9.68
CA ILE A 134 -7.81 -25.94 8.26
C ILE A 134 -9.02 -26.29 7.40
N ASP A 135 -9.67 -27.43 7.65
CA ASP A 135 -10.86 -27.88 6.91
C ASP A 135 -12.08 -26.98 7.17
N ALA A 136 -12.32 -26.56 8.42
CA ALA A 136 -13.41 -25.65 8.73
C ALA A 136 -13.16 -24.25 8.17
N ALA A 137 -11.92 -23.78 8.20
CA ALA A 137 -11.52 -22.52 7.57
C ALA A 137 -11.76 -22.56 6.05
N LYS A 138 -11.33 -23.62 5.37
CA LYS A 138 -11.58 -23.80 3.93
C LYS A 138 -13.08 -23.75 3.60
N LYS A 139 -13.91 -24.48 4.36
CA LYS A 139 -15.38 -24.47 4.19
C LYS A 139 -15.98 -23.09 4.41
N ALA A 140 -15.53 -22.38 5.43
CA ALA A 140 -15.99 -21.02 5.71
C ALA A 140 -15.67 -20.05 4.56
N ILE A 141 -14.43 -20.12 4.04
CA ILE A 141 -13.99 -19.30 2.91
C ILE A 141 -14.80 -19.66 1.64
N GLU A 142 -15.07 -20.94 1.38
CA GLU A 142 -15.94 -21.36 0.26
C GLU A 142 -17.36 -20.79 0.35
N ILE A 143 -17.90 -20.63 1.57
CA ILE A 143 -19.22 -20.01 1.78
C ILE A 143 -19.13 -18.49 1.57
N LEU A 144 -18.13 -17.83 2.15
CA LEU A 144 -17.91 -16.39 1.97
C LEU A 144 -17.67 -16.02 0.50
N ASN A 145 -16.97 -16.86 -0.25
CA ASN A 145 -16.68 -16.69 -1.68
C ASN A 145 -17.93 -16.75 -2.60
N ARG A 146 -19.12 -16.99 -2.04
CA ARG A 146 -20.40 -16.89 -2.75
C ARG A 146 -20.97 -15.47 -2.73
N TYR A 147 -20.47 -14.60 -1.85
CA TYR A 147 -20.87 -13.21 -1.73
C TYR A 147 -20.01 -12.30 -2.61
N LYS A 148 -20.34 -11.01 -2.62
CA LYS A 148 -19.55 -9.98 -3.26
C LYS A 148 -18.38 -9.60 -2.34
N LEU A 149 -17.19 -10.13 -2.64
CA LEU A 149 -15.99 -9.91 -1.83
C LEU A 149 -15.19 -8.69 -2.29
N VAL A 150 -14.89 -7.80 -1.33
CA VAL A 150 -14.05 -6.61 -1.51
C VAL A 150 -12.72 -6.83 -0.80
N PHE A 151 -11.63 -6.41 -1.44
CA PHE A 151 -10.28 -6.59 -0.92
C PHE A 151 -9.49 -5.30 -1.05
N GLN A 152 -8.44 -5.19 -0.26
CA GLN A 152 -7.32 -4.30 -0.53
C GLN A 152 -6.19 -5.14 -1.10
N ASN A 153 -5.83 -4.97 -2.38
CA ASN A 153 -4.76 -5.76 -3.04
C ASN A 153 -5.10 -7.27 -3.15
N PHE A 154 -6.25 -7.57 -3.77
CA PHE A 154 -6.81 -8.91 -4.00
C PHE A 154 -5.82 -9.93 -4.53
N LYS A 155 -4.87 -9.50 -5.39
CA LYS A 155 -3.88 -10.39 -6.00
C LYS A 155 -3.14 -11.23 -4.95
N TYR A 156 -2.82 -10.63 -3.81
CA TYR A 156 -2.13 -11.29 -2.72
C TYR A 156 -3.01 -12.39 -2.10
N ASP A 157 -4.21 -12.04 -1.63
CA ASP A 157 -5.16 -12.98 -1.02
C ASP A 157 -5.52 -14.13 -1.95
N TRP A 158 -5.72 -13.84 -3.24
CA TRP A 158 -5.99 -14.87 -4.23
C TRP A 158 -4.84 -15.89 -4.31
N GLN A 159 -3.58 -15.43 -4.35
CA GLN A 159 -2.42 -16.34 -4.37
C GLN A 159 -2.29 -17.13 -3.05
N ILE A 160 -2.55 -16.51 -1.90
CA ILE A 160 -2.52 -17.18 -0.59
C ILE A 160 -3.56 -18.29 -0.53
N ILE A 161 -4.82 -18.00 -0.88
CA ILE A 161 -5.90 -18.98 -0.86
C ILE A 161 -5.67 -20.08 -1.89
N LYS A 162 -5.19 -19.75 -3.09
CA LYS A 162 -4.85 -20.74 -4.11
C LYS A 162 -3.75 -21.69 -3.63
N ASN A 163 -2.66 -21.15 -3.07
CA ASN A 163 -1.50 -21.95 -2.65
C ASN A 163 -1.73 -22.78 -1.38
N ASN A 164 -2.62 -22.33 -0.48
CA ASN A 164 -2.86 -23.00 0.80
C ASN A 164 -4.09 -23.91 0.78
N PHE A 165 -5.09 -23.65 -0.08
CA PHE A 165 -6.35 -24.41 -0.11
C PHE A 165 -6.74 -24.97 -1.48
N ASP A 166 -6.01 -24.64 -2.56
CA ASP A 166 -6.40 -24.89 -3.95
C ASP A 166 -7.83 -24.41 -4.26
N LEU A 167 -8.12 -23.17 -3.84
CA LEU A 167 -9.40 -22.51 -4.04
C LEU A 167 -9.20 -21.20 -4.82
N ASP A 168 -10.11 -20.91 -5.75
CA ASP A 168 -10.10 -19.67 -6.52
C ASP A 168 -11.10 -18.67 -5.93
N LEU A 169 -10.57 -17.58 -5.35
CA LEU A 169 -11.40 -16.47 -4.85
C LEU A 169 -12.02 -15.64 -5.99
N LYS A 170 -13.23 -15.15 -5.77
CA LYS A 170 -13.98 -14.28 -6.66
C LYS A 170 -13.89 -12.84 -6.17
N LEU A 171 -13.34 -11.98 -7.01
CA LEU A 171 -13.24 -10.56 -6.78
C LEU A 171 -14.55 -9.87 -7.17
N TYR A 172 -15.12 -9.08 -6.26
CA TYR A 172 -16.12 -8.08 -6.61
C TYR A 172 -15.49 -6.71 -6.79
N ALA A 173 -14.63 -6.27 -5.87
CA ALA A 173 -13.90 -5.01 -6.03
C ALA A 173 -12.56 -4.98 -5.27
N ASP A 174 -11.60 -4.21 -5.79
CA ASP A 174 -10.30 -3.97 -5.15
C ASP A 174 -10.13 -2.47 -4.82
N THR A 175 -10.05 -2.13 -3.53
CA THR A 175 -9.93 -0.73 -3.06
C THR A 175 -8.59 -0.10 -3.41
N MET A 176 -7.53 -0.88 -3.67
CA MET A 176 -6.24 -0.37 -4.10
C MET A 176 -6.31 0.14 -5.55
N ILE A 177 -6.98 -0.60 -6.43
CA ILE A 177 -7.22 -0.18 -7.82
C ILE A 177 -8.14 1.03 -7.86
N LEU A 178 -9.23 1.03 -7.08
CA LEU A 178 -10.12 2.20 -7.00
C LEU A 178 -9.39 3.45 -6.51
N SER A 179 -8.51 3.32 -5.51
CA SER A 179 -7.67 4.44 -5.04
C SER A 179 -6.77 4.98 -6.16
N TRP A 180 -6.15 4.08 -6.92
CA TRP A 180 -5.26 4.46 -8.02
C TRP A 180 -6.00 5.17 -9.14
N LEU A 181 -7.21 4.71 -9.49
CA LEU A 181 -8.03 5.35 -10.51
C LEU A 181 -8.48 6.75 -10.06
N LEU A 182 -8.84 6.92 -8.77
CA LEU A 182 -9.23 8.23 -8.23
C LEU A 182 -8.09 9.27 -8.24
N ASP A 183 -6.84 8.83 -8.03
CA ASP A 183 -5.65 9.65 -8.15
C ASP A 183 -4.38 8.81 -8.36
N THR A 184 -3.88 8.77 -9.59
CA THR A 184 -2.70 7.96 -9.96
C THR A 184 -1.39 8.51 -9.40
N SER A 185 -1.38 9.72 -8.84
CA SER A 185 -0.20 10.37 -8.25
C SER A 185 -0.06 10.11 -6.75
N GLU A 186 -1.10 9.58 -6.12
CA GLU A 186 -1.14 9.33 -4.68
C GLU A 186 -0.76 7.89 -4.29
N LYS A 187 -0.52 7.69 -3.00
CA LYS A 187 -0.28 6.36 -2.42
C LYS A 187 -1.60 5.60 -2.33
N VAL A 188 -1.59 4.32 -2.68
CA VAL A 188 -2.80 3.47 -2.73
C VAL A 188 -2.97 2.53 -1.53
N GLY A 189 -2.02 2.56 -0.59
CA GLY A 189 -2.05 1.71 0.60
C GLY A 189 -3.16 2.13 1.57
N ILE A 190 -3.78 1.15 2.23
CA ILE A 190 -4.96 1.35 3.08
C ILE A 190 -4.71 2.36 4.20
N ASP A 191 -3.61 2.26 4.94
CA ASP A 191 -3.25 3.22 6.01
C ASP A 191 -3.32 4.68 5.53
N TYR A 192 -2.76 4.95 4.35
CA TYR A 192 -2.75 6.29 3.78
C TYR A 192 -4.15 6.74 3.38
N GLN A 193 -4.90 5.86 2.70
CA GLN A 193 -6.25 6.16 2.20
C GLN A 193 -7.25 6.36 3.35
N ILE A 194 -7.15 5.54 4.40
CA ILE A 194 -7.98 5.66 5.60
C ILE A 194 -7.67 6.94 6.36
N LYS A 195 -6.39 7.25 6.56
CA LYS A 195 -5.99 8.52 7.16
C LYS A 195 -6.47 9.71 6.36
N LYS A 196 -6.37 9.65 5.02
CA LYS A 196 -6.82 10.71 4.11
C LYS A 196 -8.32 10.99 4.24
N TYR A 197 -9.15 9.96 4.19
CA TYR A 197 -10.60 10.14 4.12
C TYR A 197 -11.31 10.18 5.47
N PHE A 198 -10.75 9.53 6.50
CA PHE A 198 -11.40 9.37 7.80
C PHE A 198 -10.62 9.98 8.97
N GLN A 199 -9.37 10.42 8.75
CA GLN A 199 -8.47 10.92 9.80
C GLN A 199 -8.24 9.88 10.92
N ILE A 200 -8.30 8.58 10.56
CA ILE A 200 -8.04 7.45 11.45
C ILE A 200 -6.61 6.97 11.21
N ASP A 201 -5.85 6.80 12.29
CA ASP A 201 -4.58 6.09 12.28
C ASP A 201 -4.84 4.63 12.61
N MET A 202 -4.62 3.73 11.63
CA MET A 202 -4.77 2.29 11.79
C MET A 202 -3.64 1.69 12.62
N VAL A 203 -3.91 0.52 13.20
CA VAL A 203 -2.89 -0.31 13.85
C VAL A 203 -1.91 -0.80 12.78
N SER A 204 -0.66 -0.35 12.85
CA SER A 204 0.35 -0.76 11.87
C SER A 204 0.87 -2.17 12.16
N PHE A 205 1.26 -2.90 11.10
CA PHE A 205 1.89 -4.21 11.20
C PHE A 205 3.07 -4.23 12.19
N SER A 206 3.89 -3.17 12.20
CA SER A 206 5.08 -3.06 13.07
C SER A 206 4.77 -2.93 14.57
N GLN A 207 3.53 -2.54 14.92
CA GLN A 207 3.07 -2.49 16.32
C GLN A 207 2.62 -3.86 16.82
N VAL A 208 2.27 -4.76 15.89
CA VAL A 208 1.66 -6.07 16.18
C VAL A 208 2.69 -7.18 16.05
N VAL A 209 3.48 -7.17 14.98
CA VAL A 209 4.49 -8.17 14.67
C VAL A 209 5.87 -7.65 15.08
N LYS A 210 6.57 -8.43 15.92
CA LYS A 210 7.92 -8.08 16.35
C LYS A 210 8.90 -8.24 15.19
N LYS A 211 9.95 -7.41 15.20
CA LYS A 211 11.00 -7.46 14.18
C LYS A 211 11.64 -8.86 14.12
N GLY A 212 11.57 -9.49 12.95
CA GLY A 212 12.13 -10.82 12.70
C GLY A 212 11.16 -11.97 12.98
N GLU A 213 9.94 -11.69 13.43
CA GLU A 213 8.85 -12.65 13.55
C GLU A 213 7.83 -12.45 12.42
N ASP A 214 6.85 -13.34 12.34
CA ASP A 214 5.74 -13.28 11.40
C ASP A 214 4.39 -13.29 12.13
N PHE A 215 3.28 -13.20 11.39
CA PHE A 215 1.96 -13.03 12.01
C PHE A 215 1.54 -14.21 12.90
N SER A 216 2.13 -15.40 12.72
CA SER A 216 1.81 -16.57 13.56
C SER A 216 2.27 -16.44 15.00
N SER A 217 3.19 -15.51 15.31
CA SER A 217 3.65 -15.28 16.69
C SER A 217 2.79 -14.28 17.47
N VAL A 218 1.78 -13.69 16.84
CA VAL A 218 0.96 -12.62 17.41
C VAL A 218 -0.10 -13.19 18.34
N GLU A 219 -0.25 -12.60 19.53
CA GLU A 219 -1.33 -12.98 20.45
C GLU A 219 -2.72 -12.76 19.82
N LEU A 220 -3.62 -13.73 19.98
CA LEU A 220 -4.92 -13.74 19.31
C LEU A 220 -5.73 -12.45 19.50
N GLU A 221 -5.66 -11.80 20.66
CA GLU A 221 -6.36 -10.52 20.91
C GLU A 221 -5.84 -9.39 20.00
N LYS A 222 -4.52 -9.27 19.87
CA LYS A 222 -3.89 -8.25 19.00
C LYS A 222 -4.09 -8.59 17.52
N ALA A 223 -3.96 -9.86 17.17
CA ALA A 223 -4.26 -10.34 15.82
C ALA A 223 -5.71 -10.04 15.42
N THR A 224 -6.66 -10.24 16.35
CA THR A 224 -8.07 -9.91 16.15
C THR A 224 -8.26 -8.44 15.89
N GLN A 225 -7.66 -7.57 16.71
CA GLN A 225 -7.79 -6.12 16.53
C GLN A 225 -7.23 -5.68 15.17
N TYR A 226 -6.03 -6.13 14.81
CA TYR A 226 -5.37 -5.77 13.56
C TYR A 226 -6.15 -6.25 12.33
N ALA A 227 -6.36 -7.56 12.23
CA ALA A 227 -6.95 -8.16 11.02
C ALA A 227 -8.42 -7.75 10.84
N ALA A 228 -9.19 -7.66 11.93
CA ALA A 228 -10.58 -7.22 11.85
C ALA A 228 -10.69 -5.72 11.52
N GLU A 229 -9.75 -4.89 11.99
CA GLU A 229 -9.68 -3.48 11.58
C GLU A 229 -9.39 -3.36 10.09
N ASP A 230 -8.47 -4.13 9.53
CA ASP A 230 -8.16 -4.12 8.09
C ASP A 230 -9.39 -4.45 7.24
N ALA A 231 -10.16 -5.49 7.60
CA ALA A 231 -11.41 -5.80 6.93
C ALA A 231 -12.47 -4.69 7.07
N LEU A 232 -12.65 -4.14 8.28
CA LEU A 232 -13.60 -3.05 8.51
C LEU A 232 -13.25 -1.80 7.70
N MET A 233 -11.98 -1.41 7.74
CA MET A 233 -11.47 -0.23 7.06
C MET A 233 -11.54 -0.40 5.54
N THR A 234 -11.27 -1.61 5.02
CA THR A 234 -11.45 -1.92 3.60
C THR A 234 -12.89 -1.70 3.16
N LEU A 235 -13.88 -2.18 3.93
CA LEU A 235 -15.30 -1.96 3.61
C LEU A 235 -15.67 -0.47 3.66
N LYS A 236 -15.21 0.26 4.69
CA LYS A 236 -15.45 1.71 4.81
C LYS A 236 -14.82 2.48 3.64
N LEU A 237 -13.59 2.15 3.27
CA LEU A 237 -12.87 2.76 2.16
C LEU A 237 -13.61 2.53 0.84
N PHE A 238 -14.02 1.30 0.56
CA PHE A 238 -14.79 0.97 -0.63
C PHE A 238 -16.06 1.82 -0.75
N ASN A 239 -16.87 1.88 0.30
CA ASN A 239 -18.08 2.70 0.32
C ASN A 239 -17.78 4.18 0.09
N LYS A 240 -16.68 4.69 0.67
CA LYS A 240 -16.26 6.08 0.49
C LYS A 240 -15.79 6.36 -0.94
N GLN A 241 -15.06 5.43 -1.55
CA GLN A 241 -14.61 5.57 -2.95
C GLN A 241 -15.81 5.64 -3.90
N LEU A 242 -16.81 4.77 -3.73
CA LEU A 242 -18.04 4.80 -4.52
C LEU A 242 -18.76 6.16 -4.40
N GLU A 243 -18.82 6.73 -3.19
CA GLU A 243 -19.36 8.07 -2.97
C GLU A 243 -18.58 9.13 -3.76
N ILE A 244 -17.25 9.06 -3.74
CA ILE A 244 -16.37 10.03 -4.41
C ILE A 244 -16.50 9.94 -5.94
N PHE A 245 -16.48 8.73 -6.53
CA PHE A 245 -16.69 8.55 -7.97
C PHE A 245 -18.00 9.19 -8.42
N LYS A 246 -19.08 8.95 -7.67
CA LYS A 246 -20.39 9.53 -7.93
C LYS A 246 -20.39 11.06 -7.80
N GLN A 247 -19.73 11.60 -6.77
CA GLN A 247 -19.65 13.05 -6.55
C GLN A 247 -18.86 13.78 -7.64
N ARG A 248 -17.83 13.12 -8.18
CA ARG A 248 -17.00 13.66 -9.28
C ARG A 248 -17.60 13.43 -10.67
N GLY A 249 -18.65 12.62 -10.78
CA GLY A 249 -19.23 12.24 -12.08
C GLY A 249 -18.31 11.33 -12.89
N GLU A 250 -17.51 10.51 -12.21
CA GLU A 250 -16.49 9.62 -12.80
C GLU A 250 -17.03 8.19 -12.99
N ASP A 251 -18.32 8.05 -13.33
CA ASP A 251 -18.98 6.75 -13.49
C ASP A 251 -18.33 5.87 -14.58
N GLU A 252 -17.80 6.49 -15.64
CA GLU A 252 -17.06 5.79 -16.70
C GLU A 252 -15.77 5.15 -16.17
N LEU A 253 -15.04 5.86 -15.29
CA LEU A 253 -13.82 5.35 -14.69
C LEU A 253 -14.11 4.20 -13.71
N LEU A 254 -15.21 4.31 -12.96
CA LEU A 254 -15.71 3.23 -12.14
C LEU A 254 -16.09 2.01 -12.99
N SER A 255 -16.72 2.21 -14.16
CA SER A 255 -17.04 1.13 -15.10
C SER A 255 -15.78 0.42 -15.59
N ILE A 256 -14.73 1.18 -15.96
CA ILE A 256 -13.42 0.62 -16.34
C ILE A 256 -12.85 -0.25 -15.22
N ALA A 257 -12.98 0.16 -13.96
CA ALA A 257 -12.52 -0.64 -12.83
C ALA A 257 -13.19 -2.04 -12.81
N PHE A 258 -14.52 -2.07 -12.91
CA PHE A 258 -15.32 -3.30 -12.82
C PHE A 258 -15.22 -4.18 -14.07
N GLU A 259 -15.16 -3.59 -15.25
CA GLU A 259 -15.20 -4.33 -16.52
C GLU A 259 -13.81 -4.83 -16.95
N LEU A 260 -12.76 -4.05 -16.67
CA LEU A 260 -11.42 -4.31 -17.15
C LEU A 260 -10.43 -4.56 -16.02
N GLU A 261 -10.21 -3.59 -15.13
CA GLU A 261 -9.06 -3.61 -14.22
C GLU A 261 -9.14 -4.78 -13.22
N PHE A 262 -10.30 -5.03 -12.61
CA PHE A 262 -10.46 -6.14 -11.67
C PHE A 262 -10.24 -7.51 -12.32
N ASN A 263 -10.73 -7.69 -13.56
CA ASN A 263 -10.51 -8.93 -14.31
C ASN A 263 -9.02 -9.10 -14.68
N PHE A 264 -8.32 -8.00 -14.95
CA PHE A 264 -6.92 -8.03 -15.32
C PHE A 264 -6.01 -8.50 -14.16
N ILE A 265 -6.43 -8.34 -12.90
CA ILE A 265 -5.68 -8.86 -11.74
C ILE A 265 -5.45 -10.36 -11.85
N TYR A 266 -6.44 -11.13 -12.30
CA TYR A 266 -6.29 -12.59 -12.49
C TYR A 266 -5.26 -12.95 -13.55
N VAL A 267 -5.18 -12.15 -14.62
CA VAL A 267 -4.17 -12.33 -15.67
C VAL A 267 -2.78 -12.10 -15.09
N LEU A 268 -2.59 -11.02 -14.33
CA LEU A 268 -1.32 -10.73 -13.66
C LEU A 268 -0.95 -11.86 -12.70
N ALA A 269 -1.87 -12.29 -11.84
CA ALA A 269 -1.63 -13.36 -10.87
C ALA A 269 -1.22 -14.67 -11.55
N SER A 270 -1.88 -15.02 -12.66
CA SER A 270 -1.56 -16.20 -13.47
C SER A 270 -0.18 -16.10 -14.14
N MET A 271 0.16 -14.92 -14.69
CA MET A 271 1.47 -14.66 -15.27
C MET A 271 2.58 -14.79 -14.23
N GLU A 272 2.37 -14.24 -13.03
CA GLU A 272 3.31 -14.35 -11.91
C GLU A 272 3.50 -15.80 -11.51
N GLN A 273 2.43 -16.56 -11.27
CA GLN A 273 2.52 -17.98 -10.91
C GLN A 273 3.17 -18.82 -12.00
N LYS A 274 2.98 -18.46 -13.28
CA LYS A 274 3.62 -19.17 -14.38
C LYS A 274 5.10 -18.87 -14.43
N GLY A 275 5.57 -17.66 -14.13
CA GLY A 275 6.97 -17.27 -14.22
C GLY A 275 7.55 -17.36 -15.65
N ILE A 276 8.86 -17.13 -15.80
CA ILE A 276 9.59 -17.10 -17.08
C ILE A 276 10.76 -18.08 -17.02
N LYS A 277 10.83 -19.05 -17.93
CA LYS A 277 11.95 -20.02 -17.98
C LYS A 277 13.21 -19.34 -18.51
N VAL A 278 14.34 -19.58 -17.86
CA VAL A 278 15.64 -19.07 -18.28
C VAL A 278 16.60 -20.21 -18.63
N ASP A 279 17.50 -19.97 -19.58
CA ASP A 279 18.58 -20.90 -19.92
C ASP A 279 19.76 -20.69 -18.97
N ILE A 280 19.88 -21.58 -17.99
CA ILE A 280 20.95 -21.55 -16.98
C ILE A 280 22.34 -21.73 -17.60
N LYS A 281 22.47 -22.52 -18.66
CA LYS A 281 23.77 -22.76 -19.28
C LYS A 281 24.24 -21.50 -20.00
N LEU A 282 23.35 -20.84 -20.73
CA LEU A 282 23.64 -19.57 -21.38
C LEU A 282 23.98 -18.48 -20.36
N LEU A 283 23.22 -18.36 -19.27
CA LEU A 283 23.49 -17.37 -18.22
C LEU A 283 24.83 -17.61 -17.52
N LYS A 284 25.25 -18.86 -17.30
CA LYS A 284 26.59 -19.18 -16.78
C LYS A 284 27.69 -18.77 -17.75
N ASP A 285 27.56 -19.07 -19.05
CA ASP A 285 28.52 -18.62 -20.06
C ASP A 285 28.64 -17.09 -20.09
N TYR A 286 27.50 -16.39 -20.08
CA TYR A 286 27.49 -14.92 -20.01
C TYR A 286 28.10 -14.38 -18.72
N LYS A 287 27.88 -15.04 -17.59
CA LYS A 287 28.52 -14.65 -16.31
C LYS A 287 30.04 -14.74 -16.42
N ASP A 288 30.56 -15.84 -16.92
CA ASP A 288 32.01 -16.06 -17.03
C ASP A 288 32.65 -15.08 -18.03
N ARG A 289 32.04 -14.91 -19.20
CA ARG A 289 32.53 -13.98 -20.23
C ARG A 289 32.50 -12.53 -19.77
N SER A 290 31.44 -12.11 -19.07
CA SER A 290 31.34 -10.74 -18.54
C SER A 290 32.37 -10.48 -17.44
N LEU A 291 32.72 -11.46 -16.60
CA LEU A 291 33.80 -11.32 -15.62
C LEU A 291 35.16 -11.14 -16.28
N VAL A 292 35.47 -11.92 -17.32
CA VAL A 292 36.73 -11.75 -18.08
C VAL A 292 36.80 -10.34 -18.67
N TYR A 293 35.74 -9.89 -19.33
CA TYR A 293 35.69 -8.56 -19.94
C TYR A 293 35.80 -7.42 -18.90
N LEU A 294 35.15 -7.57 -17.75
CA LEU A 294 35.25 -6.61 -16.65
C LEU A 294 36.67 -6.54 -16.08
N ASN A 295 37.36 -7.67 -15.97
CA ASN A 295 38.74 -7.71 -15.52
C ASN A 295 39.67 -7.02 -16.52
N GLU A 296 39.50 -7.27 -17.83
CA GLU A 296 40.25 -6.58 -18.88
C GLU A 296 40.06 -5.06 -18.82
N LEU A 297 38.81 -4.59 -18.74
CA LEU A 297 38.50 -3.17 -18.58
C LEU A 297 39.09 -2.59 -17.30
N THR A 298 39.04 -3.32 -16.20
CA THR A 298 39.62 -2.91 -14.91
C THR A 298 41.12 -2.68 -15.03
N GLN A 299 41.87 -3.61 -15.64
CA GLN A 299 43.31 -3.45 -15.84
C GLN A 299 43.61 -2.25 -16.74
N ASN A 300 42.89 -2.10 -17.86
CA ASN A 300 43.04 -0.95 -18.76
C ASN A 300 42.76 0.38 -18.05
N ILE A 301 41.79 0.43 -17.14
CA ILE A 301 41.48 1.61 -16.33
C ILE A 301 42.61 1.90 -15.34
N TYR A 302 43.13 0.90 -14.63
CA TYR A 302 44.25 1.09 -13.71
C TYR A 302 45.51 1.55 -14.44
N GLU A 303 45.83 1.00 -15.60
CA GLU A 303 46.93 1.45 -16.45
C GLU A 303 46.73 2.89 -16.94
N ALA A 304 45.49 3.26 -17.29
CA ALA A 304 45.18 4.63 -17.72
C ALA A 304 45.27 5.65 -16.57
N CYS A 305 45.00 5.24 -15.33
CA CYS A 305 45.05 6.10 -14.15
C CYS A 305 46.40 6.08 -13.42
N GLY A 306 47.23 5.05 -13.64
CA GLY A 306 48.51 4.85 -12.96
C GLY A 306 48.41 4.26 -11.54
N GLU A 307 47.22 3.85 -11.09
CA GLU A 307 47.02 3.24 -9.78
C GLU A 307 45.75 2.37 -9.73
N SER A 308 45.64 1.55 -8.68
CA SER A 308 44.44 0.77 -8.40
C SER A 308 43.52 1.46 -7.38
N PHE A 309 42.22 1.33 -7.59
CA PHE A 309 41.18 1.92 -6.72
C PHE A 309 39.84 1.21 -6.97
N ASN A 310 38.85 1.43 -6.12
CA ASN A 310 37.51 0.89 -6.34
C ASN A 310 36.75 1.71 -7.39
N ILE A 311 36.69 1.20 -8.64
CA ILE A 311 36.01 1.83 -9.78
C ILE A 311 34.51 2.04 -9.50
N ASN A 312 33.89 1.16 -8.70
CA ASN A 312 32.48 1.23 -8.34
C ASN A 312 32.19 2.21 -7.19
N SER A 313 33.21 2.85 -6.61
CA SER A 313 33.03 3.90 -5.61
C SER A 313 33.06 5.28 -6.27
N PRO A 314 31.93 5.99 -6.39
CA PRO A 314 31.90 7.33 -7.00
C PRO A 314 32.85 8.31 -6.32
N LYS A 315 33.04 8.16 -5.00
CA LYS A 315 33.97 8.98 -4.22
C LYS A 315 35.43 8.75 -4.63
N GLN A 316 35.87 7.50 -4.70
CA GLN A 316 37.25 7.20 -5.11
C GLN A 316 37.46 7.57 -6.57
N LEU A 317 36.55 7.17 -7.46
CA LEU A 317 36.61 7.51 -8.88
C LEU A 317 36.66 9.03 -9.11
N GLY A 318 35.85 9.80 -8.38
CA GLY A 318 35.86 11.27 -8.49
C GLY A 318 37.20 11.89 -8.10
N VAL A 319 37.87 11.38 -7.06
CA VAL A 319 39.22 11.86 -6.67
C VAL A 319 40.23 11.57 -7.79
N ILE A 320 40.18 10.38 -8.38
CA ILE A 320 41.07 10.02 -9.49
C ILE A 320 40.85 10.96 -10.69
N LEU A 321 39.60 11.12 -11.14
CA LEU A 321 39.28 11.89 -12.34
C LEU A 321 39.59 13.38 -12.18
N PHE A 322 39.20 13.98 -11.06
CA PHE A 322 39.15 15.44 -10.95
C PHE A 322 40.31 16.03 -10.14
N GLU A 323 40.87 15.29 -9.18
CA GLU A 323 41.99 15.79 -8.37
C GLU A 323 43.34 15.30 -8.92
N LYS A 324 43.44 14.03 -9.36
CA LYS A 324 44.70 13.47 -9.88
C LYS A 324 44.90 13.67 -11.38
N LEU A 325 43.91 13.32 -12.19
CA LEU A 325 43.98 13.50 -13.65
C LEU A 325 43.64 14.93 -14.08
N GLY A 326 43.05 15.74 -13.18
CA GLY A 326 42.78 17.16 -13.42
C GLY A 326 41.70 17.44 -14.47
N LEU A 327 40.77 16.51 -14.69
CA LEU A 327 39.67 16.69 -15.65
C LEU A 327 38.69 17.77 -15.19
N ALA A 328 37.99 18.40 -16.14
CA ALA A 328 36.99 19.40 -15.80
C ALA A 328 35.86 18.78 -14.95
N SER A 329 35.45 19.44 -13.87
CA SER A 329 34.40 18.95 -12.97
C SER A 329 33.35 20.00 -12.67
N SER A 330 32.11 19.55 -12.47
CA SER A 330 31.10 20.35 -11.77
C SER A 330 31.46 20.48 -10.28
N LYS A 331 31.05 21.57 -9.62
CA LYS A 331 31.32 21.82 -8.19
C LYS A 331 31.07 20.57 -7.32
N LYS A 332 32.05 20.24 -6.48
CA LYS A 332 31.96 19.19 -5.46
C LYS A 332 30.75 19.43 -4.55
N THR A 333 29.87 18.44 -4.45
CA THR A 333 28.71 18.49 -3.56
C THR A 333 29.08 17.92 -2.18
N LYS A 334 28.14 17.95 -1.23
CA LYS A 334 28.33 17.33 0.10
C LYS A 334 28.64 15.82 0.02
N THR A 335 28.21 15.14 -1.06
CA THR A 335 28.43 13.70 -1.29
C THR A 335 29.68 13.40 -2.13
N GLY A 336 30.37 14.44 -2.63
CA GLY A 336 31.56 14.31 -3.47
C GLY A 336 31.34 14.85 -4.90
N TYR A 337 32.20 14.45 -5.82
CA TYR A 337 32.02 14.74 -7.24
C TYR A 337 30.96 13.80 -7.84
N SER A 338 30.06 14.33 -8.68
CA SER A 338 29.25 13.45 -9.52
C SER A 338 30.17 12.80 -10.54
N THR A 339 29.99 11.50 -10.72
CA THR A 339 30.64 10.75 -11.79
C THR A 339 29.59 10.09 -12.65
N ASP A 340 28.35 10.60 -12.69
CA ASP A 340 27.24 9.94 -13.39
C ASP A 340 27.46 9.88 -14.90
N GLU A 341 26.67 9.06 -15.60
CA GLU A 341 26.86 8.79 -17.02
C GLU A 341 26.88 10.06 -17.88
N SER A 342 26.00 11.03 -17.61
CA SER A 342 25.99 12.32 -18.31
C SER A 342 27.27 13.14 -18.09
N VAL A 343 27.87 13.07 -16.90
CA VAL A 343 29.12 13.76 -16.59
C VAL A 343 30.26 13.09 -17.34
N LEU A 344 30.35 11.76 -17.28
CA LEU A 344 31.38 11.01 -18.01
C LEU A 344 31.26 11.21 -19.52
N GLU A 345 30.04 11.22 -20.08
CA GLU A 345 29.86 11.44 -21.52
C GLU A 345 30.35 12.83 -21.97
N SER A 346 30.18 13.87 -21.13
CA SER A 346 30.71 15.21 -21.43
C SER A 346 32.25 15.27 -21.44
N LEU A 347 32.91 14.34 -20.72
CA LEU A 347 34.37 14.26 -20.57
C LEU A 347 35.01 13.22 -21.49
N LYS A 348 34.21 12.58 -22.36
CA LYS A 348 34.62 11.43 -23.18
C LYS A 348 35.87 11.67 -24.01
N ASN A 349 36.09 12.91 -24.45
CA ASN A 349 37.23 13.31 -25.27
C ASN A 349 38.40 13.91 -24.47
N GLU A 350 38.24 14.13 -23.15
CA GLU A 350 39.29 14.76 -22.33
C GLU A 350 40.37 13.75 -21.91
N HIS A 351 40.02 12.49 -21.71
CA HIS A 351 40.99 11.46 -21.32
C HIS A 351 40.58 10.05 -21.75
N LYS A 352 41.58 9.24 -22.12
CA LYS A 352 41.40 7.84 -22.58
C LYS A 352 40.67 6.92 -21.58
N VAL A 353 40.69 7.27 -20.29
CA VAL A 353 40.01 6.50 -19.23
C VAL A 353 38.49 6.63 -19.32
N VAL A 354 37.97 7.76 -19.82
CA VAL A 354 36.54 8.05 -19.75
C VAL A 354 35.71 7.09 -20.63
N PRO A 355 36.08 6.82 -21.90
CA PRO A 355 35.43 5.77 -22.68
C PRO A 355 35.51 4.38 -22.05
N LEU A 356 36.62 4.06 -21.35
CA LEU A 356 36.78 2.77 -20.67
C LEU A 356 35.83 2.66 -19.46
N LEU A 357 35.66 3.73 -18.70
CA LEU A 357 34.75 3.78 -17.56
C LEU A 357 33.28 3.64 -17.96
N LEU A 358 32.88 4.27 -19.06
CA LEU A 358 31.53 4.13 -19.62
C LEU A 358 31.25 2.66 -19.98
N LYS A 359 32.16 2.03 -20.75
CA LYS A 359 32.06 0.60 -21.09
C LYS A 359 32.06 -0.29 -19.84
N TYR A 360 32.91 0.01 -18.87
CA TYR A 360 32.98 -0.74 -17.62
C TYR A 360 31.66 -0.68 -16.87
N ARG A 361 31.03 0.49 -16.76
CA ARG A 361 29.75 0.65 -16.05
C ARG A 361 28.61 -0.07 -16.75
N GLU A 362 28.55 0.01 -18.08
CA GLU A 362 27.56 -0.73 -18.86
C GLU A 362 27.72 -2.25 -18.64
N ALA A 363 28.94 -2.77 -18.81
CA ALA A 363 29.25 -4.18 -18.59
C ALA A 363 29.00 -4.61 -17.13
N PHE A 364 29.34 -3.78 -16.15
CA PHE A 364 29.18 -4.07 -14.74
C PHE A 364 27.69 -4.09 -14.35
N LYS A 365 26.89 -3.17 -14.91
CA LYS A 365 25.43 -3.16 -14.74
C LYS A 365 24.81 -4.40 -15.36
N LEU A 366 25.19 -4.76 -16.60
CA LEU A 366 24.77 -6.01 -17.25
C LEU A 366 25.05 -7.24 -16.37
N HIS A 367 26.27 -7.32 -15.84
CA HIS A 367 26.71 -8.41 -14.97
C HIS A 367 25.93 -8.47 -13.64
N SER A 368 26.02 -7.40 -12.85
CA SER A 368 25.55 -7.36 -11.45
C SER A 368 24.04 -7.17 -11.29
N THR A 369 23.38 -6.52 -12.25
CA THR A 369 21.94 -6.20 -12.15
C THR A 369 21.07 -7.22 -12.86
N TYR A 370 21.59 -7.89 -13.90
CA TYR A 370 20.78 -8.80 -14.74
C TYR A 370 21.34 -10.21 -14.78
N ILE A 371 22.57 -10.43 -15.28
CA ILE A 371 23.10 -11.78 -15.53
C ILE A 371 23.16 -12.58 -14.23
N GLU A 372 23.84 -12.06 -13.21
CA GLU A 372 23.99 -12.76 -11.93
C GLU A 372 22.65 -12.91 -11.19
N PRO A 373 21.82 -11.86 -11.01
CA PRO A 373 20.52 -12.02 -10.36
C PRO A 373 19.55 -12.97 -11.09
N LEU A 374 19.48 -12.94 -12.42
CA LEU A 374 18.60 -13.85 -13.17
C LEU A 374 19.07 -15.30 -13.06
N LEU A 375 20.39 -15.53 -13.08
CA LEU A 375 20.96 -16.86 -12.84
C LEU A 375 20.60 -17.36 -11.45
N ASP A 376 20.83 -16.54 -10.42
CA ASP A 376 20.55 -16.89 -9.03
C ASP A 376 19.06 -17.13 -8.77
N LEU A 377 18.18 -16.36 -9.41
CA LEU A 377 16.74 -16.55 -9.33
C LEU A 377 16.31 -17.83 -10.06
N GLY A 378 16.82 -18.07 -11.27
CA GLY A 378 16.51 -19.27 -12.03
C GLY A 378 16.92 -20.54 -11.29
N LEU A 379 18.10 -20.55 -10.65
CA LEU A 379 18.59 -21.70 -9.88
C LEU A 379 17.77 -22.04 -8.63
N LYS A 380 16.89 -21.14 -8.15
CA LYS A 380 16.01 -21.40 -6.99
C LYS A 380 14.80 -22.25 -7.33
N ASP A 381 14.47 -22.38 -8.60
CA ASP A 381 13.31 -23.14 -9.07
C ASP A 381 13.75 -24.41 -9.79
N SER A 382 13.05 -25.51 -9.51
CA SER A 382 13.34 -26.82 -10.12
C SER A 382 13.22 -26.83 -11.64
N GLU A 383 12.40 -25.94 -12.21
CA GLU A 383 12.17 -25.80 -13.65
C GLU A 383 12.96 -24.63 -14.27
N ASN A 384 13.87 -24.02 -13.51
CA ASN A 384 14.66 -22.85 -13.87
C ASN A 384 13.81 -21.65 -14.28
N ARG A 385 12.77 -21.35 -13.50
CA ARG A 385 11.86 -20.23 -13.75
C ARG A 385 12.12 -19.06 -12.82
N VAL A 386 12.01 -17.86 -13.37
CA VAL A 386 12.09 -16.59 -12.65
C VAL A 386 10.67 -16.02 -12.51
N PHE A 387 10.32 -15.62 -11.30
CA PHE A 387 8.99 -15.12 -10.95
C PHE A 387 9.11 -13.64 -10.62
N SER A 388 8.68 -12.77 -11.53
CA SER A 388 8.64 -11.31 -11.31
C SER A 388 7.29 -10.91 -10.74
N SER A 389 7.24 -9.86 -9.93
CA SER A 389 5.98 -9.26 -9.48
C SER A 389 5.60 -8.08 -10.38
N PHE A 390 4.44 -8.16 -11.03
CA PHE A 390 3.82 -7.09 -11.79
C PHE A 390 2.98 -6.22 -10.86
N LEU A 391 3.36 -4.96 -10.74
CA LEU A 391 2.62 -3.94 -10.01
C LEU A 391 1.60 -3.31 -10.94
N HIS A 392 0.34 -3.53 -10.62
CA HIS A 392 -0.80 -2.97 -11.33
C HIS A 392 -0.90 -1.46 -11.12
N THR A 393 -0.75 -1.04 -9.87
CA THR A 393 -0.74 0.37 -9.46
C THR A 393 0.69 0.93 -9.37
N GLY A 394 0.82 2.25 -9.45
CA GLY A 394 2.05 2.97 -9.07
C GLY A 394 2.72 3.77 -10.20
N THR A 395 2.27 3.63 -11.44
CA THR A 395 2.64 4.58 -12.51
C THR A 395 1.49 5.55 -12.75
N THR A 396 1.81 6.81 -13.03
CA THR A 396 0.82 7.84 -13.37
C THR A 396 0.22 7.67 -14.76
N THR A 397 0.90 6.90 -15.62
CA THR A 397 0.56 6.74 -17.05
C THR A 397 -0.37 5.56 -17.33
N GLY A 398 -0.71 4.76 -16.32
CA GLY A 398 -1.50 3.54 -16.53
C GLY A 398 -0.68 2.28 -16.85
N ARG A 399 0.64 2.40 -17.03
CA ARG A 399 1.50 1.26 -17.38
C ARG A 399 1.79 0.38 -16.17
N LEU A 400 1.86 -0.93 -16.40
CA LEU A 400 2.43 -1.86 -15.43
C LEU A 400 3.88 -1.51 -15.13
N SER A 401 4.30 -1.80 -13.90
CA SER A 401 5.72 -1.88 -13.54
C SER A 401 6.06 -3.28 -13.01
N SER A 402 7.35 -3.62 -12.94
CA SER A 402 7.78 -4.94 -12.47
C SER A 402 8.88 -4.83 -11.42
N LYS A 403 8.90 -5.76 -10.47
CA LYS A 403 9.93 -5.85 -9.43
C LYS A 403 10.31 -7.29 -9.12
N ASN A 404 11.52 -7.46 -8.58
CA ASN A 404 12.05 -8.73 -8.08
C ASN A 404 11.98 -9.91 -9.08
N PRO A 405 12.53 -9.80 -10.31
CA PRO A 405 13.34 -8.70 -10.82
C PRO A 405 12.52 -7.70 -11.64
N ASN A 406 13.08 -6.49 -11.85
CA ASN A 406 12.48 -5.52 -12.76
C ASN A 406 12.88 -5.87 -14.21
N LEU A 407 11.93 -6.39 -14.97
CA LEU A 407 12.11 -6.84 -16.35
C LEU A 407 12.17 -5.69 -17.35
N GLN A 408 11.60 -4.53 -17.03
CA GLN A 408 11.57 -3.35 -17.92
C GLN A 408 12.93 -2.67 -18.03
N ASN A 409 13.81 -2.90 -17.06
CA ASN A 409 15.12 -2.29 -17.04
C ASN A 409 16.16 -3.09 -17.81
N ILE A 410 15.85 -4.29 -18.33
CA ILE A 410 16.82 -5.10 -19.10
C ILE A 410 17.18 -4.31 -20.38
N PRO A 411 18.47 -3.95 -20.59
CA PRO A 411 18.89 -3.10 -21.70
C PRO A 411 18.67 -3.69 -23.09
#